data_AF-A0A0K8PSV8-F1
#
_entry.id   AF-A0A0K8PSV8-F1
#
_cell.length_a   1.000
_cell.length_b   1.000
_cell.length_c   1.000
_cell.angle_alpha   90.00
_cell.angle_beta   90.00
_cell.angle_gamma   90.00
#
_symmetry.space_group_name_H-M   'P 1'
#
loop_
_entity.id
_entity.type
_entity.pdbx_description
1 polymer ?
#
loop_
_entity_poly.entity_id
_entity_poly.type
_entity_poly.pdbx_seq_one_letter_code
_entity_poly.pdbx_strand_id
1 'polypeptide(L)'
;MVVVAAGGLSGHWSWGRALPAALIPAQVAVAVEVGEAGRRGARVGWACALGAALVVGAWTQVGTIGYVVKRGNLPEAVAEKYRRPWEGYHWMTPWVRYGDVVMARAGRPARQIPAYGAYTVAPGYPDFFLPDEGRREGAVRRYFAEGTSGRERGEILREYGVRWVVDTGGAAGRGAGLREVARGPGGQVLYAVVR
;
A
#
# COMPACT_ATOMS: atom_id res chain seq x y z
N MET A 1 13.57 -12.10 14.75
CA MET A 1 12.40 -13.02 14.83
C MET A 1 11.83 -13.11 16.25
N VAL A 2 12.64 -13.25 17.29
CA VAL A 2 12.16 -13.33 18.70
C VAL A 2 11.34 -12.11 19.15
N VAL A 3 11.78 -10.89 18.83
CA VAL A 3 11.06 -9.66 19.22
C VAL A 3 9.74 -9.47 18.46
N VAL A 4 9.66 -9.94 17.22
CA VAL A 4 8.42 -9.89 16.42
C VAL A 4 7.42 -10.93 16.93
N ALA A 5 7.89 -12.12 17.32
CA ALA A 5 7.06 -13.14 17.95
C ALA A 5 6.59 -12.70 19.35
N ALA A 6 7.45 -12.10 20.17
CA ALA A 6 7.11 -11.59 21.49
C ALA A 6 6.18 -10.35 21.44
N GLY A 7 6.40 -9.44 20.49
CA GLY A 7 5.52 -8.29 20.24
C GLY A 7 4.16 -8.69 19.68
N GLY A 8 4.12 -9.74 18.85
CA GLY A 8 2.89 -10.34 18.35
C GLY A 8 2.08 -11.04 19.45
N LEU A 9 2.74 -11.74 20.38
CA LEU A 9 2.11 -12.44 21.51
C LEU A 9 1.65 -11.50 22.64
N SER A 10 2.25 -10.32 22.79
CA SER A 10 1.92 -9.34 23.86
C SER A 10 1.00 -8.20 23.41
N GLY A 11 0.56 -8.18 22.15
CA GLY A 11 -0.27 -7.10 21.60
C GLY A 11 0.47 -5.79 21.35
N HIS A 12 1.77 -5.71 21.65
CA HIS A 12 2.61 -4.53 21.45
C HIS A 12 3.33 -4.55 20.08
N TRP A 13 2.56 -4.49 19.00
CA TRP A 13 3.06 -4.39 17.62
C TRP A 13 4.00 -3.18 17.39
N SER A 14 3.96 -2.17 18.25
CA SER A 14 4.80 -0.98 18.21
C SER A 14 6.26 -1.21 18.61
N TRP A 15 6.59 -2.27 19.35
CA TRP A 15 7.98 -2.55 19.78
C TRP A 15 8.89 -2.91 18.60
N GLY A 16 8.33 -3.45 17.51
CA GLY A 16 9.05 -3.64 16.26
C GLY A 16 9.61 -2.34 15.66
N ARG A 17 9.03 -1.17 16.01
CA ARG A 17 9.51 0.15 15.58
C ARG A 17 10.64 0.71 16.44
N ALA A 18 10.78 0.24 17.68
CA ALA A 18 11.88 0.64 18.58
C ALA A 18 13.17 -0.14 18.31
N LEU A 19 13.07 -1.32 17.69
CA LEU A 19 14.20 -2.18 17.34
C LEU A 19 15.28 -1.47 16.50
N PRO A 20 14.94 -0.77 15.40
CA PRO A 20 15.93 0.01 14.64
C PRO A 20 16.60 1.09 15.50
N ALA A 21 15.86 1.72 16.40
CA ALA A 21 16.38 2.78 17.27
C ALA A 21 17.43 2.27 18.27
N ALA A 22 17.42 0.99 18.64
CA ALA A 22 18.45 0.38 19.49
C ALA A 22 19.57 -0.30 18.68
N LEU A 23 19.22 -1.00 17.59
CA LEU A 23 20.18 -1.75 16.78
C LEU A 23 21.10 -0.85 15.96
N ILE A 24 20.59 0.23 15.39
CA ILE A 24 21.41 1.12 14.54
C ILE A 24 22.52 1.79 15.36
N PRO A 25 22.26 2.40 16.54
CA PRO A 25 23.34 2.96 17.36
C PRO A 25 24.35 1.92 17.82
N ALA A 26 23.91 0.70 18.18
CA ALA A 26 24.81 -0.38 18.58
C ALA A 26 25.71 -0.83 17.41
N GLN A 27 25.18 -0.95 16.20
CA GLN A 27 25.96 -1.26 14.99
C GLN A 27 26.97 -0.16 14.66
N VAL A 28 26.58 1.11 14.84
CA VAL A 28 27.49 2.25 14.65
C VAL A 28 28.60 2.26 15.71
N ALA A 29 28.29 2.03 16.98
CA ALA A 29 29.28 1.97 18.05
C ALA A 29 30.32 0.87 17.81
N VAL A 30 29.88 -0.33 17.41
CA VAL A 30 30.77 -1.43 17.02
C VAL A 30 31.63 -1.05 15.81
N ALA A 31 31.05 -0.39 14.81
CA ALA A 31 31.80 0.05 13.63
C ALA A 31 32.86 1.10 13.96
N VAL A 32 32.58 2.03 14.88
CA VAL A 32 33.52 3.04 15.37
C VAL A 32 34.66 2.37 16.14
N GLU A 33 34.35 1.52 17.13
CA GLU A 33 35.35 0.82 17.95
C GLU A 33 36.31 -0.01 17.07
N VAL A 34 35.77 -0.72 16.09
CA VAL A 34 36.56 -1.53 15.14
C VAL A 34 37.37 -0.66 14.16
N GLY A 35 36.87 0.52 13.81
CA GLY A 35 37.56 1.50 12.97
C GLY A 35 38.72 2.18 13.71
N GLU A 36 38.53 2.48 15.00
CA GLU A 36 39.50 3.12 15.90
C GLU A 36 40.61 2.15 16.33
N ALA A 37 40.33 0.86 16.48
CA ALA A 37 41.31 -0.20 16.78
C ALA A 37 42.40 -0.43 15.70
N GLY A 38 42.41 0.37 14.63
CA GLY A 38 43.67 0.85 14.02
C GLY A 38 44.45 -0.09 13.11
N ARG A 39 43.97 -1.30 12.78
CA ARG A 39 44.68 -2.19 11.84
C ARG A 39 44.23 -1.97 10.40
N ARG A 40 45.14 -1.53 9.52
CA ARG A 40 44.87 -1.32 8.07
C ARG A 40 44.20 -2.52 7.40
N GLY A 41 44.60 -3.75 7.76
CA GLY A 41 43.97 -4.97 7.26
C GLY A 41 42.52 -5.18 7.72
N ALA A 42 42.18 -4.77 8.95
CA ALA A 42 40.80 -4.84 9.43
C ALA A 42 39.91 -3.84 8.69
N ARG A 43 40.40 -2.61 8.46
CA ARG A 43 39.67 -1.59 7.67
C ARG A 43 39.41 -2.04 6.24
N VAL A 44 40.40 -2.65 5.58
CA VAL A 44 40.23 -3.22 4.24
C VAL A 44 39.22 -4.38 4.24
N GLY A 45 39.32 -5.29 5.21
CA GLY A 45 38.36 -6.40 5.35
C GLY A 45 36.92 -5.93 5.51
N TRP A 46 36.69 -4.90 6.35
CA TRP A 46 35.37 -4.31 6.52
C TRP A 46 34.89 -3.55 5.29
N ALA A 47 35.75 -2.83 4.60
CA ALA A 47 35.41 -2.18 3.33
C ALA A 47 34.98 -3.21 2.27
N CYS A 48 35.69 -4.33 2.16
CA CYS A 48 35.32 -5.43 1.27
C CYS A 48 33.99 -6.08 1.67
N ALA A 49 33.77 -6.33 2.97
CA ALA A 49 32.53 -6.91 3.46
C ALA A 49 31.33 -5.98 3.22
N LEU A 50 31.48 -4.68 3.47
CA LEU A 50 30.46 -3.67 3.19
C LEU A 50 30.19 -3.56 1.68
N GLY A 51 31.24 -3.51 0.86
CA GLY A 51 31.12 -3.50 -0.59
C GLY A 51 30.35 -4.71 -1.11
N ALA A 52 30.68 -5.91 -0.64
CA ALA A 52 29.96 -7.14 -0.97
C ALA A 52 28.49 -7.08 -0.53
N ALA A 53 28.21 -6.60 0.69
CA ALA A 53 26.85 -6.44 1.18
C ALA A 53 26.03 -5.44 0.34
N LEU A 54 26.63 -4.32 -0.07
CA LEU A 54 25.99 -3.33 -0.94
C LEU A 54 25.73 -3.88 -2.33
N VAL A 55 26.67 -4.63 -2.93
CA VAL A 55 26.48 -5.28 -4.23
C VAL A 55 25.35 -6.31 -4.17
N VAL A 56 25.30 -7.12 -3.13
CA VAL A 56 24.21 -8.08 -2.91
C VAL A 56 22.87 -7.34 -2.70
N GLY A 57 22.87 -6.27 -1.90
CA GLY A 57 21.70 -5.42 -1.70
C GLY A 57 21.17 -4.85 -3.02
N ALA A 58 22.04 -4.23 -3.82
CA ALA A 58 21.68 -3.71 -5.13
C ALA A 58 21.17 -4.82 -6.07
N TRP A 59 21.83 -5.98 -6.09
CA TRP A 59 21.44 -7.12 -6.94
C TRP A 59 20.09 -7.74 -6.53
N THR A 60 19.79 -7.77 -5.24
CA THR A 60 18.49 -8.27 -4.75
C THR A 60 17.35 -7.29 -5.05
N GLN A 61 17.65 -5.99 -5.15
CA GLN A 61 16.67 -4.93 -5.42
C GLN A 61 16.61 -4.51 -6.89
N VAL A 62 17.44 -5.06 -7.77
CA VAL A 62 17.60 -4.63 -9.17
C VAL A 62 16.29 -4.66 -9.98
N GLY A 63 15.34 -5.53 -9.60
CA GLY A 63 14.01 -5.57 -10.24
C GLY A 63 13.19 -4.28 -10.08
N THR A 64 13.54 -3.41 -9.13
CA THR A 64 12.92 -2.08 -8.93
C THR A 64 13.25 -1.10 -10.07
N ILE A 65 14.33 -1.34 -10.83
CA ILE A 65 14.62 -0.55 -12.04
C ILE A 65 13.46 -0.66 -13.05
N GLY A 66 12.70 -1.77 -13.01
CA GLY A 66 11.48 -1.95 -13.79
C GLY A 66 10.37 -0.93 -13.52
N TYR A 67 10.45 -0.14 -12.44
CA TYR A 67 9.52 0.97 -12.20
C TYR A 67 9.79 2.19 -13.07
N VAL A 68 11.00 2.34 -13.60
CA VAL A 68 11.42 3.51 -14.39
C VAL A 68 11.83 3.14 -15.83
N VAL A 69 12.26 1.90 -16.06
CA VAL A 69 12.69 1.41 -17.38
C VAL A 69 11.83 0.24 -17.85
N LYS A 70 11.39 0.30 -19.11
CA LYS A 70 10.62 -0.79 -19.74
C LYS A 70 11.49 -2.05 -19.88
N ARG A 71 10.89 -3.23 -19.71
CA ARG A 71 11.58 -4.54 -19.77
C ARG A 71 12.45 -4.72 -21.02
N GLY A 72 11.99 -4.28 -22.20
CA GLY A 72 12.74 -4.42 -23.45
C GLY A 72 14.02 -3.58 -23.56
N ASN A 73 14.21 -2.62 -22.65
CA ASN A 73 15.41 -1.78 -22.60
C ASN A 73 16.38 -2.21 -21.50
N LEU A 74 16.08 -3.30 -20.78
CA LEU A 74 16.93 -3.82 -19.71
C LEU A 74 17.87 -4.89 -20.25
N PRO A 75 19.14 -4.93 -19.80
CA PRO A 75 20.00 -6.08 -20.01
C PRO A 75 19.34 -7.37 -19.52
N GLU A 76 19.60 -8.49 -20.19
CA GLU A 76 18.92 -9.77 -19.95
C GLU A 76 18.95 -10.20 -18.47
N ALA A 77 20.13 -10.15 -17.84
CA ALA A 77 20.31 -10.51 -16.43
C ALA A 77 19.48 -9.65 -15.44
N VAL A 78 19.10 -8.43 -15.84
CA VAL A 78 18.20 -7.56 -15.07
C VAL A 78 16.74 -7.81 -15.47
N ALA A 79 16.48 -8.05 -16.75
CA ALA A 79 15.15 -8.34 -17.29
C ALA A 79 14.55 -9.64 -16.73
N GLU A 80 15.39 -10.62 -16.36
CA GLU A 80 14.97 -11.83 -15.63
C GLU A 80 14.34 -11.53 -14.27
N LYS A 81 14.85 -10.51 -13.58
CA LYS A 81 14.33 -10.06 -12.27
C LYS A 81 13.26 -8.98 -12.38
N TYR A 82 12.82 -8.67 -13.60
CA TYR A 82 11.82 -7.63 -13.85
C TYR A 82 10.53 -7.93 -13.09
N ARG A 83 10.09 -6.98 -12.27
CA ARG A 83 8.76 -7.01 -11.65
C ARG A 83 7.88 -6.03 -12.38
N ARG A 84 6.75 -6.52 -12.92
CA ARG A 84 5.74 -5.64 -13.52
C ARG A 84 5.29 -4.64 -12.44
N PRO A 85 5.38 -3.32 -12.70
CA PRO A 85 4.84 -2.34 -11.79
C PRO A 85 3.38 -2.62 -11.46
N TRP A 86 2.96 -2.35 -10.22
CA TRP A 86 1.55 -2.48 -9.88
C TRP A 86 0.72 -1.56 -10.76
N GLU A 87 -0.42 -2.06 -11.21
CA GLU A 87 -1.36 -1.25 -11.98
C GLU A 87 -2.09 -0.33 -11.02
N GLY A 88 -1.79 0.96 -11.13
CA GLY A 88 -2.37 2.01 -10.29
C GLY A 88 -3.77 2.40 -10.72
N TYR A 89 -4.31 3.44 -10.08
CA TYR A 89 -5.66 3.95 -10.31
C TYR A 89 -5.69 5.18 -11.25
N HIS A 90 -4.66 5.40 -12.07
CA HIS A 90 -4.68 6.50 -13.06
C HIS A 90 -5.89 6.42 -14.02
N TRP A 91 -6.38 5.22 -14.33
CA TRP A 91 -7.52 5.00 -15.23
C TRP A 91 -8.83 5.65 -14.75
N MET A 92 -8.98 5.93 -13.45
CA MET A 92 -10.16 6.63 -12.92
C MET A 92 -10.02 8.16 -12.92
N THR A 93 -8.80 8.70 -13.04
CA THR A 93 -8.52 10.15 -12.91
C THR A 93 -9.17 11.05 -13.97
N PRO A 94 -9.54 10.56 -15.19
CA PRO A 94 -10.37 11.36 -16.09
C PRO A 94 -11.79 11.65 -15.54
N TRP A 95 -12.25 10.86 -14.57
CA TRP A 95 -13.61 10.90 -14.03
C TRP A 95 -13.64 11.41 -12.59
N VAL A 96 -12.78 10.85 -11.74
CA VAL A 96 -12.70 11.13 -10.31
C VAL A 96 -11.84 12.38 -10.09
N ARG A 97 -12.40 13.37 -9.42
CA ARG A 97 -11.73 14.63 -9.13
C ARG A 97 -11.13 14.64 -7.72
N TYR A 98 -10.19 15.56 -7.50
CA TYR A 98 -9.64 15.80 -6.17
C TYR A 98 -10.76 16.14 -5.19
N GLY A 99 -10.76 15.50 -4.02
CA GLY A 99 -11.77 15.68 -2.98
C GLY A 99 -13.06 14.86 -3.18
N ASP A 100 -13.25 14.16 -4.31
CA ASP A 100 -14.38 13.25 -4.46
C ASP A 100 -14.24 12.06 -3.49
N VAL A 101 -15.37 11.60 -2.96
CA VAL A 101 -15.42 10.41 -2.08
C VAL A 101 -15.74 9.16 -2.89
N VAL A 102 -14.89 8.14 -2.72
CA VAL A 102 -14.96 6.84 -3.37
C VAL A 102 -15.29 5.75 -2.36
N MET A 103 -16.36 4.99 -2.62
CA MET A 103 -16.64 3.73 -1.93
C MET A 103 -15.76 2.63 -2.54
N ALA A 104 -14.88 2.06 -1.73
CA ALA A 104 -13.91 1.07 -2.17
C ALA A 104 -13.73 -0.01 -1.10
N ARG A 105 -13.52 -1.27 -1.53
CA ARG A 105 -13.27 -2.38 -0.61
C ARG A 105 -11.97 -2.17 0.17
N ALA A 106 -11.94 -2.71 1.39
CA ALA A 106 -10.72 -2.79 2.20
C ALA A 106 -9.59 -3.49 1.43
N GLY A 107 -8.34 -3.11 1.72
CA GLY A 107 -7.16 -3.63 1.06
C GLY A 107 -6.60 -2.67 0.02
N ARG A 108 -6.23 -3.18 -1.16
CA ARG A 108 -5.51 -2.40 -2.18
C ARG A 108 -6.26 -1.14 -2.65
N PRO A 109 -7.57 -1.18 -2.97
CA PRO A 109 -8.30 0.00 -3.42
C PRO A 109 -8.30 1.12 -2.37
N ALA A 110 -8.71 0.81 -1.13
CA ALA A 110 -8.73 1.78 -0.03
C ALA A 110 -7.35 2.40 0.29
N ARG A 111 -6.25 1.67 0.02
CA ARG A 111 -4.88 2.15 0.27
C ARG A 111 -4.28 2.99 -0.86
N GLN A 112 -4.72 2.78 -2.10
CA GLN A 112 -4.06 3.37 -3.26
C GLN A 112 -4.87 4.48 -3.93
N ILE A 113 -6.20 4.40 -3.91
CA ILE A 113 -7.06 5.44 -4.49
C ILE A 113 -6.75 6.84 -3.92
N PRO A 114 -6.47 7.02 -2.62
CA PRO A 114 -6.11 8.33 -2.09
C PRO A 114 -4.85 8.97 -2.69
N ALA A 115 -3.92 8.17 -3.21
CA ALA A 115 -2.73 8.70 -3.89
C ALA A 115 -3.07 9.46 -5.19
N TYR A 116 -4.31 9.37 -5.66
CA TYR A 116 -4.82 10.06 -6.86
C TYR A 116 -5.73 11.25 -6.52
N GLY A 117 -5.81 11.65 -5.24
CA GLY A 117 -6.51 12.85 -4.79
C GLY A 117 -7.96 12.66 -4.34
N ALA A 118 -8.49 11.45 -4.42
CA ALA A 118 -9.82 11.13 -3.93
C ALA A 118 -9.80 10.68 -2.46
N TYR A 119 -10.89 10.86 -1.72
CA TYR A 119 -11.03 10.26 -0.39
C TYR A 119 -11.70 8.89 -0.49
N THR A 120 -11.39 7.98 0.43
CA THR A 120 -12.16 6.73 0.60
C THR A 120 -13.00 6.79 1.86
N VAL A 121 -14.18 6.16 1.83
CA VAL A 121 -15.11 6.18 2.97
C VAL A 121 -14.45 5.70 4.26
N ALA A 122 -13.74 4.57 4.19
CA ALA A 122 -12.84 4.09 5.23
C ALA A 122 -11.39 4.21 4.75
N PRO A 123 -10.46 4.67 5.60
CA PRO A 123 -9.06 4.77 5.24
C PRO A 123 -8.42 3.38 5.05
N GLY A 124 -7.39 3.28 4.23
CA GLY A 124 -6.66 2.03 3.99
C GLY A 124 -5.69 1.64 5.12
N TYR A 125 -5.44 2.56 6.05
CA TYR A 125 -4.57 2.46 7.22
C TYR A 125 -5.20 3.20 8.41
N PRO A 126 -4.89 2.79 9.65
CA PRO A 126 -5.39 3.46 10.85
C PRO A 126 -5.14 4.97 10.83
N ASP A 127 -6.19 5.75 11.01
CA ASP A 127 -6.13 7.21 11.03
C ASP A 127 -6.57 7.76 12.39
N PHE A 128 -5.59 8.18 13.20
CA PHE A 128 -5.82 8.71 14.54
C PHE A 128 -6.66 10.00 14.56
N PHE A 129 -6.79 10.70 13.43
CA PHE A 129 -7.60 11.90 13.30
C PHE A 129 -9.06 11.61 12.95
N LEU A 130 -9.41 10.33 12.74
CA LEU A 130 -10.73 9.90 12.32
C LEU A 130 -11.44 9.13 13.46
N PRO A 131 -12.12 9.83 14.39
CA PRO A 131 -12.73 9.20 15.57
C PRO A 131 -13.84 8.20 15.23
N ASP A 132 -14.42 8.28 14.03
CA ASP A 132 -15.47 7.40 13.53
C ASP A 132 -14.95 6.31 12.56
N GLU A 133 -13.64 6.02 12.54
CA GLU A 133 -13.02 5.02 11.65
C GLU A 133 -13.74 3.66 11.69
N GLY A 134 -14.00 3.11 12.89
CA GLY A 134 -14.69 1.82 13.01
C GLY A 134 -16.12 1.82 12.44
N ARG A 135 -16.81 2.96 12.50
CA ARG A 135 -18.16 3.15 11.92
C ARG A 135 -18.09 3.14 10.39
N ARG A 136 -17.09 3.82 9.82
CA ARG A 136 -16.81 3.86 8.38
C ARG A 136 -16.43 2.50 7.83
N GLU A 137 -15.55 1.78 8.51
CA GLU A 137 -15.21 0.41 8.12
C GLU A 137 -16.44 -0.51 8.15
N GLY A 138 -17.27 -0.39 9.18
CA GLY A 138 -18.53 -1.12 9.30
C GLY A 138 -19.50 -0.79 8.15
N ALA A 139 -19.58 0.48 7.74
CA ALA A 139 -20.37 0.90 6.60
C ALA A 139 -19.83 0.34 5.28
N VAL A 140 -18.52 0.34 5.06
CA VAL A 140 -17.87 -0.29 3.88
C VAL A 140 -18.16 -1.79 3.85
N ARG A 141 -18.00 -2.50 4.98
CA ARG A 141 -18.29 -3.94 5.07
C ARG A 141 -19.75 -4.24 4.73
N ARG A 142 -20.69 -3.51 5.32
CA ARG A 142 -22.12 -3.65 5.01
C ARG A 142 -22.40 -3.31 3.55
N TYR A 143 -21.89 -2.20 3.04
CA TYR A 143 -22.05 -1.85 1.63
C TYR A 143 -21.61 -2.99 0.73
N PHE A 144 -20.49 -3.66 0.96
CA PHE A 144 -20.02 -4.73 0.07
C PHE A 144 -20.55 -6.14 0.37
N ALA A 145 -21.40 -6.33 1.38
CA ALA A 145 -21.98 -7.63 1.73
C ALA A 145 -23.08 -8.06 0.74
N GLU A 146 -23.16 -9.35 0.43
CA GLU A 146 -24.06 -9.89 -0.61
C GLU A 146 -25.54 -9.65 -0.30
N GLY A 147 -25.95 -9.76 0.97
CA GLY A 147 -27.34 -9.60 1.40
C GLY A 147 -27.81 -8.15 1.58
N THR A 148 -26.94 -7.16 1.39
CA THR A 148 -27.30 -5.76 1.65
C THR A 148 -28.21 -5.20 0.57
N SER A 149 -29.38 -4.73 1.00
CA SER A 149 -30.42 -4.19 0.12
C SER A 149 -29.96 -2.95 -0.66
N GLY A 150 -30.57 -2.70 -1.82
CA GLY A 150 -30.33 -1.48 -2.61
C GLY A 150 -30.61 -0.19 -1.83
N ARG A 151 -31.64 -0.21 -0.96
CA ARG A 151 -31.98 0.93 -0.08
C ARG A 151 -30.85 1.22 0.91
N GLU A 152 -30.36 0.19 1.61
CA GLU A 152 -29.26 0.34 2.58
C GLU A 152 -27.97 0.81 1.90
N ARG A 153 -27.66 0.26 0.72
CA ARG A 153 -26.54 0.75 -0.11
C ARG A 153 -26.67 2.23 -0.42
N GLY A 154 -27.85 2.66 -0.88
CA GLY A 154 -28.12 4.06 -1.18
C GLY A 154 -28.03 4.97 0.05
N GLU A 155 -28.48 4.52 1.22
CA GLU A 155 -28.34 5.25 2.48
C GLU A 155 -26.87 5.46 2.84
N ILE A 156 -26.04 4.41 2.77
CA ILE A 156 -24.61 4.51 3.03
C ILE A 156 -23.94 5.47 2.04
N LEU A 157 -24.27 5.39 0.74
CA LEU A 157 -23.69 6.28 -0.27
C LEU A 157 -24.04 7.75 0.02
N ARG A 158 -25.28 8.04 0.42
CA ARG A 158 -25.72 9.40 0.78
C ARG A 158 -25.05 9.89 2.06
N GLU A 159 -25.02 9.05 3.08
CA GLU A 159 -24.47 9.37 4.40
C GLU A 159 -23.01 9.83 4.31
N TYR A 160 -22.20 9.16 3.51
CA TYR A 160 -20.77 9.49 3.33
C TYR A 160 -20.49 10.36 2.11
N GLY A 161 -21.52 10.89 1.43
CA GLY A 161 -21.35 11.77 0.27
C GLY A 161 -20.61 11.13 -0.90
N VAL A 162 -20.75 9.82 -1.08
CA VAL A 162 -20.04 9.05 -2.10
C VAL A 162 -20.49 9.48 -3.50
N ARG A 163 -19.52 9.80 -4.36
CA ARG A 163 -19.76 10.08 -5.79
C ARG A 163 -19.39 8.92 -6.69
N TRP A 164 -18.47 8.07 -6.24
CA TRP A 164 -17.91 6.98 -7.03
C TRP A 164 -17.86 5.67 -6.25
N VAL A 165 -18.04 4.55 -6.94
CA VAL A 165 -17.85 3.22 -6.38
C VAL A 165 -16.85 2.46 -7.24
N VAL A 166 -15.87 1.83 -6.62
CA VAL A 166 -14.96 0.90 -7.29
C VAL A 166 -15.21 -0.51 -6.77
N ASP A 167 -15.58 -1.41 -7.68
CA ASP A 167 -15.82 -2.83 -7.37
C ASP A 167 -15.38 -3.73 -8.53
N THR A 168 -15.21 -5.02 -8.29
CA THR A 168 -14.79 -6.00 -9.31
C THR A 168 -15.97 -6.62 -10.09
N GLY A 169 -17.02 -5.83 -10.35
CA GLY A 169 -18.22 -6.29 -11.09
C GLY A 169 -19.18 -7.18 -10.29
N GLY A 170 -19.10 -7.18 -8.96
CA GLY A 170 -19.99 -7.92 -8.07
C GLY A 170 -21.39 -7.29 -7.93
N ALA A 171 -22.26 -7.93 -7.15
CA ALA A 171 -23.64 -7.48 -6.91
C ALA A 171 -23.73 -6.02 -6.43
N ALA A 172 -22.69 -5.51 -5.76
CA ALA A 172 -22.62 -4.14 -5.28
C ALA A 172 -22.56 -3.09 -6.40
N GLY A 173 -21.87 -3.39 -7.50
CA GLY A 173 -21.80 -2.53 -8.68
C GLY A 173 -23.08 -2.52 -9.54
N ARG A 174 -24.04 -3.40 -9.26
CA ARG A 174 -25.31 -3.53 -10.01
C ARG A 174 -26.52 -2.95 -9.26
N GLY A 175 -26.29 -2.25 -8.15
CA GLY A 175 -27.36 -1.61 -7.39
C GLY A 175 -28.06 -0.51 -8.19
N ALA A 176 -29.36 -0.31 -7.93
CA ALA A 176 -30.09 0.85 -8.44
C ALA A 176 -29.37 2.16 -8.05
N GLY A 177 -29.23 3.09 -8.99
CA GLY A 177 -28.53 4.36 -8.77
C GLY A 177 -27.02 4.33 -9.04
N LEU A 178 -26.48 3.28 -9.66
CA LEU A 178 -25.11 3.24 -10.14
C LEU A 178 -25.06 3.17 -11.67
N ARG A 179 -24.18 3.97 -12.28
CA ARG A 179 -23.90 3.92 -13.72
C ARG A 179 -22.43 3.60 -13.94
N GLU A 180 -22.16 2.50 -14.64
CA GLU A 180 -20.81 2.16 -15.08
C GLU A 180 -20.24 3.27 -15.98
N VAL A 181 -19.01 3.73 -15.69
CA VAL A 181 -18.34 4.78 -16.47
C VAL A 181 -17.02 4.34 -17.09
N ALA A 182 -16.31 3.41 -16.43
CA ALA A 182 -15.01 2.95 -16.89
C ALA A 182 -14.68 1.58 -16.32
N ARG A 183 -13.89 0.80 -17.07
CA ARG A 183 -13.28 -0.45 -16.61
C ARG A 183 -11.80 -0.26 -16.42
N GLY A 184 -11.32 -0.70 -15.28
CA GLY A 184 -9.92 -0.72 -14.90
C GLY A 184 -9.34 -2.13 -14.93
N PRO A 185 -8.05 -2.25 -14.60
CA PRO A 185 -7.37 -3.54 -14.59
C PRO A 185 -7.87 -4.48 -13.49
N GLY A 186 -7.71 -5.79 -13.71
CA GLY A 186 -8.15 -6.82 -12.77
C GLY A 186 -9.67 -6.96 -12.64
N GLY A 187 -10.43 -6.57 -13.67
CA GLY A 187 -11.90 -6.61 -13.66
C GLY A 187 -12.55 -5.55 -12.78
N GLN A 188 -11.79 -4.55 -12.33
CA GLN A 188 -12.33 -3.42 -11.58
C GLN A 188 -13.19 -2.54 -12.49
N VAL A 189 -14.27 -2.03 -11.92
CA VAL A 189 -15.24 -1.17 -12.60
C VAL A 189 -15.47 0.06 -11.73
N LEU A 190 -15.46 1.23 -12.37
CA LEU A 190 -15.84 2.49 -11.75
C LEU A 190 -17.30 2.77 -12.08
N TYR A 191 -18.08 3.00 -11.03
CA TYR A 191 -19.47 3.41 -11.13
C TYR A 191 -19.63 4.84 -10.62
N ALA A 192 -20.37 5.65 -11.37
CA ALA A 192 -20.89 6.93 -10.90
C ALA A 192 -22.16 6.69 -10.07
N VAL A 193 -22.27 7.35 -8.92
CA VAL A 193 -23.52 7.41 -8.17
C VAL A 193 -24.46 8.40 -8.88
N VAL A 194 -25.58 7.88 -9.38
CA VAL A 194 -26.64 8.66 -10.02
C VAL A 194 -27.65 9.01 -8.92
N ARG A 195 -27.89 10.32 -8.75
CA ARG A 195 -28.89 10.84 -7.81
C ARG A 195 -30.28 10.81 -8.41
#